data_AF-A0A960ZW34-F1
#
_entry.id   AF-A0A960ZW34-F1
#
_cell.length_a   1.000
_cell.length_b   1.000
_cell.length_c   1.000
_cell.angle_alpha   90.00
_cell.angle_beta   90.00
_cell.angle_gamma   90.00
#
_symmetry.space_group_name_H-M   'P 1'
#
loop_
_entity.id
_entity.type
_entity.pdbx_description
1 polymer ?
#
loop_
_entity_poly.entity_id
_entity_poly.type
_entity_poly.pdbx_seq_one_letter_code
_entity_poly.pdbx_strand_id
1 'polypeptide(L)'
;MTVGSRYIFSNALRGKGNVYDPATGKVVYSIQTNYACCRFTMSEPYVLGANMDMIDLSQEGKLVSTGPAIDSRECLGAVVSNGRIFYTSQASGFIVSQTYGPESKDLPPAWEVRE
;
A
#
# COMPACT_ATOMS: atom_id res chain seq x y z
N MET A 1 -10.38 -5.38 -2.91
CA MET A 1 -9.64 -5.94 -4.05
C MET A 1 -9.07 -4.78 -4.83
N THR A 2 -7.79 -4.85 -5.21
CA THR A 2 -7.11 -3.83 -6.02
C THR A 2 -6.57 -4.53 -7.26
N VAL A 3 -6.75 -3.92 -8.43
CA VAL A 3 -6.40 -4.51 -9.72
C VAL A 3 -5.30 -3.69 -10.36
N GLY A 4 -4.15 -4.33 -10.58
CA GLY A 4 -3.08 -3.79 -11.40
C GLY A 4 -3.09 -4.42 -12.80
N SER A 5 -2.10 -4.09 -13.62
CA SER A 5 -1.98 -4.62 -14.99
C SER A 5 -1.45 -6.05 -15.04
N ARG A 6 -0.60 -6.45 -14.08
CA ARG A 6 0.01 -7.79 -13.97
C ARG A 6 -0.46 -8.58 -12.77
N TYR A 7 -1.03 -7.93 -11.77
CA TYR A 7 -1.42 -8.58 -10.53
C TYR A 7 -2.82 -8.14 -10.08
N ILE A 8 -3.52 -9.05 -9.41
CA ILE A 8 -4.74 -8.75 -8.67
C ILE A 8 -4.46 -9.05 -7.21
N PHE A 9 -4.82 -8.13 -6.33
CA PHE A 9 -4.74 -8.35 -4.88
C PHE A 9 -6.13 -8.50 -4.27
N SER A 10 -6.35 -9.62 -3.57
CA SER A 10 -7.52 -9.82 -2.70
C SER A 10 -7.17 -9.49 -1.26
N ASN A 11 -8.07 -8.77 -0.58
CA ASN A 11 -7.82 -8.28 0.77
C ASN A 11 -7.47 -9.43 1.73
N ALA A 12 -6.61 -9.14 2.71
CA ALA A 12 -6.40 -10.03 3.84
C ALA A 12 -7.25 -9.55 5.02
N LEU A 13 -7.82 -10.48 5.77
CA LEU A 13 -8.38 -10.22 7.09
C LEU A 13 -7.81 -11.29 8.01
N ARG A 14 -7.02 -10.88 9.01
CA ARG A 14 -6.37 -11.78 9.98
C ARG A 14 -5.64 -12.96 9.32
N GLY A 15 -4.51 -12.68 8.68
CA GLY A 15 -3.63 -13.72 8.13
C GLY A 15 -3.33 -13.52 6.65
N LYS A 16 -3.73 -14.51 5.82
CA LYS A 16 -3.22 -14.68 4.45
C LYS A 16 -3.90 -13.74 3.45
N GLY A 17 -3.15 -12.80 2.86
CA GLY A 17 -3.53 -12.06 1.65
C GLY A 17 -3.00 -12.75 0.40
N ASN A 18 -3.77 -12.80 -0.68
CA ASN A 18 -3.35 -13.47 -1.91
C ASN A 18 -3.18 -12.47 -3.06
N VAL A 19 -2.11 -12.67 -3.81
CA VAL A 19 -1.85 -12.03 -5.09
C VAL A 19 -2.12 -13.06 -6.19
N TYR A 20 -2.89 -12.66 -7.18
CA TYR A 20 -3.32 -13.51 -8.28
C TYR A 20 -2.76 -12.99 -9.59
N ASP A 21 -2.44 -13.93 -10.48
CA ASP A 21 -2.23 -13.64 -11.89
C ASP A 21 -3.62 -13.37 -12.55
N PRO A 22 -3.82 -12.22 -13.20
CA PRO A 22 -5.12 -11.82 -13.76
C PRO A 22 -5.57 -12.68 -14.93
N ALA A 23 -4.65 -13.29 -15.68
CA ALA A 23 -4.97 -14.10 -16.86
C ALA A 23 -5.39 -15.52 -16.49
N THR A 24 -4.76 -16.10 -15.47
CA THR A 24 -4.92 -17.50 -15.08
C THR A 24 -5.72 -17.69 -13.79
N GLY A 25 -5.86 -16.64 -12.97
CA GLY A 25 -6.49 -16.71 -11.65
C GLY A 25 -5.67 -17.48 -10.61
N LYS A 26 -4.45 -17.92 -10.93
CA LYS A 26 -3.58 -18.64 -10.00
C LYS A 26 -3.02 -17.70 -8.94
N VAL A 27 -2.88 -18.21 -7.71
CA VAL A 27 -2.16 -17.50 -6.65
C VAL A 27 -0.67 -17.52 -6.97
N VAL A 28 -0.08 -16.35 -7.22
CA VAL A 28 1.35 -16.20 -7.51
C VAL A 28 2.15 -15.84 -6.27
N TYR A 29 1.50 -15.24 -5.27
CA TYR A 29 2.13 -14.91 -3.99
C TYR A 29 1.10 -14.83 -2.87
N SER A 30 1.56 -15.01 -1.63
CA SER A 30 0.72 -14.82 -0.45
C SER A 30 1.44 -14.01 0.61
N ILE A 31 0.82 -12.90 1.01
CA ILE A 31 1.24 -12.09 2.14
C ILE A 31 0.81 -12.80 3.42
N GLN A 32 1.76 -13.20 4.26
CA GLN A 32 1.51 -13.98 5.48
C GLN A 32 1.65 -13.17 6.77
N THR A 33 1.83 -11.85 6.66
CA THR A 33 1.85 -10.95 7.81
C THR A 33 0.46 -10.88 8.44
N ASN A 34 0.41 -11.15 9.75
CA ASN A 34 -0.84 -11.27 10.51
C ASN A 34 -1.47 -9.90 10.83
N TYR A 35 -1.63 -9.05 9.81
CA TYR A 35 -2.28 -7.76 9.97
C TYR A 35 -3.75 -7.95 10.37
N ALA A 36 -4.20 -7.12 11.29
CA ALA A 36 -5.55 -7.22 11.83
C ALA A 36 -6.61 -6.86 10.78
N CYS A 37 -6.36 -5.82 9.99
CA CYS A 37 -7.32 -5.17 9.13
C CYS A 37 -6.59 -4.63 7.89
N CYS A 38 -6.77 -5.26 6.73
CA CYS A 38 -5.82 -5.05 5.63
C CYS A 38 -6.52 -4.55 4.37
N ARG A 39 -6.69 -3.22 4.28
CA ARG A 39 -6.87 -2.59 2.98
C ARG A 39 -5.50 -2.35 2.36
N PHE A 40 -4.83 -3.42 1.95
CA PHE A 40 -3.62 -3.25 1.16
C PHE A 40 -3.95 -2.58 -0.16
N THR A 41 -3.01 -1.77 -0.61
CA THR A 41 -3.13 -1.05 -1.88
C THR A 41 -2.06 -1.55 -2.82
N MET A 42 -2.47 -1.93 -4.02
CA MET A 42 -1.53 -2.30 -5.07
C MET A 42 -1.15 -1.06 -5.85
N SER A 43 0.15 -0.80 -5.95
CA SER A 43 0.76 0.18 -6.85
C SER A 43 1.93 -0.53 -7.50
N GLU A 44 1.66 -1.23 -8.60
CA GLU A 44 2.61 -2.19 -9.16
C GLU A 44 4.02 -1.63 -9.34
N PRO A 45 5.07 -2.45 -9.06
CA PRO A 45 5.03 -3.85 -8.61
C PRO A 45 4.74 -4.04 -7.11
N TYR A 46 4.37 -2.99 -6.38
CA TYR A 46 4.30 -3.02 -4.92
C TYR A 46 2.91 -3.29 -4.37
N VAL A 47 2.87 -3.94 -3.21
CA VAL A 47 1.71 -3.98 -2.32
C VAL A 47 2.04 -3.21 -1.05
N LEU A 48 1.18 -2.25 -0.72
CA LEU A 48 1.34 -1.35 0.42
C LEU A 48 0.52 -1.82 1.61
N GLY A 49 1.20 -2.08 2.73
CA GLY A 49 0.64 -2.57 3.98
C GLY A 49 0.40 -1.50 5.04
N ALA A 50 -0.12 -1.94 6.20
CA ALA A 50 -0.61 -1.07 7.26
C ALA A 50 0.51 -0.28 7.98
N ASN A 51 1.71 -0.84 8.12
CA ASN A 51 2.82 -0.16 8.77
C ASN A 51 3.70 0.59 7.76
N MET A 52 3.05 1.17 6.74
CA MET A 52 3.73 1.74 5.56
C MET A 52 4.69 0.73 4.89
N ASP A 53 4.33 -0.54 4.99
CA ASP A 53 5.10 -1.64 4.40
C ASP A 53 5.02 -1.56 2.88
N MET A 54 6.15 -1.72 2.22
CA MET A 54 6.25 -1.83 0.78
C MET A 54 6.78 -3.22 0.44
N ILE A 55 5.90 -4.05 -0.13
CA ILE A 55 6.20 -5.42 -0.50
C ILE A 55 6.37 -5.48 -2.02
N ASP A 56 7.55 -5.82 -2.50
CA ASP A 56 7.88 -5.87 -3.92
C ASP A 56 7.55 -7.24 -4.52
N LEU A 57 6.50 -7.29 -5.36
CA LEU A 57 6.09 -8.52 -6.02
C LEU A 57 7.03 -8.96 -7.15
N SER A 58 7.88 -8.06 -7.66
CA SER A 58 8.89 -8.42 -8.66
C SER A 58 10.08 -9.17 -8.05
N GLN A 59 10.25 -9.10 -6.73
CA GLN A 59 11.30 -9.78 -5.97
C GLN A 59 10.72 -10.79 -4.99
N GLU A 60 9.81 -11.64 -5.48
CA GLU A 60 9.21 -12.73 -4.69
C GLU A 60 8.50 -12.25 -3.40
N GLY A 61 7.94 -11.03 -3.43
CA GLY A 61 7.24 -10.45 -2.28
C GLY A 61 8.16 -10.03 -1.14
N LYS A 62 9.38 -9.60 -1.45
CA LYS A 62 10.32 -9.05 -0.46
C LYS A 62 9.77 -7.75 0.15
N LEU A 63 9.82 -7.64 1.48
CA LEU A 63 9.61 -6.37 2.18
C LEU A 63 10.82 -5.46 1.91
N VAL A 64 10.64 -4.40 1.13
CA VAL A 64 11.72 -3.48 0.71
C VAL A 64 11.75 -2.19 1.52
N SER A 65 10.64 -1.82 2.15
CA SER A 65 10.54 -0.68 3.07
C SER A 65 9.45 -0.94 4.10
N THR A 66 9.61 -0.37 5.29
CA THR A 66 8.63 -0.39 6.38
C THR A 66 8.72 0.93 7.13
N GLY A 67 7.63 1.34 7.77
CA GLY A 67 7.54 2.58 8.54
C GLY A 67 6.97 2.37 9.93
N PRO A 68 6.85 3.45 10.73
CA PRO A 68 6.16 3.38 12.01
C PRO A 68 4.69 2.98 11.84
N ALA A 69 4.15 2.30 12.85
CA ALA A 69 2.71 2.11 12.97
C ALA A 69 2.04 3.48 13.18
N ILE A 70 1.21 3.90 12.22
CA ILE A 70 0.52 5.20 12.24
C ILE A 70 -0.92 5.12 12.77
N ASP A 71 -1.44 3.90 12.98
CA ASP A 71 -2.75 3.67 13.60
C ASP A 71 -2.73 2.36 14.41
N SER A 72 -3.30 2.40 15.62
CA SER A 72 -3.28 1.26 16.54
C SER A 72 -4.15 0.07 16.11
N ARG A 73 -5.13 0.30 15.23
CA ARG A 73 -6.00 -0.76 14.68
C ARG A 73 -5.46 -1.33 13.36
N GLU A 74 -4.44 -0.70 12.76
CA GLU A 74 -3.88 -1.03 11.45
C GLU A 74 -4.90 -0.98 10.29
N CYS A 75 -6.15 -0.56 10.55
CA CYS A 75 -7.21 -0.41 9.55
C CYS A 75 -6.97 0.84 8.70
N LEU A 76 -6.01 0.77 7.79
CA LEU A 76 -5.65 1.88 6.92
C LEU A 76 -5.52 1.46 5.46
N GLY A 77 -5.78 2.40 4.58
CA GLY A 77 -5.64 2.24 3.13
C GLY A 77 -4.65 3.24 2.58
N ALA A 78 -3.92 2.84 1.54
CA ALA A 78 -3.00 3.72 0.85
C ALA A 78 -3.57 4.17 -0.51
N VAL A 79 -3.08 5.29 -1.02
CA VAL A 79 -3.29 5.73 -2.40
C VAL A 79 -1.98 6.31 -2.91
N VAL A 80 -1.54 5.86 -4.08
CA VAL A 80 -0.35 6.39 -4.74
C VAL A 80 -0.78 7.29 -5.89
N SER A 81 -0.25 8.51 -5.96
CA SER A 81 -0.56 9.47 -7.02
C SER A 81 0.54 10.52 -7.14
N ASN A 82 1.09 10.69 -8.35
CA ASN A 82 1.96 11.80 -8.76
C ASN A 82 3.03 12.17 -7.71
N GLY A 83 3.95 11.24 -7.42
CA GLY A 83 5.01 11.45 -6.44
C GLY A 83 4.56 11.51 -4.98
N ARG A 84 3.33 11.13 -4.64
CA ARG A 84 2.85 11.00 -3.26
C ARG A 84 2.21 9.67 -2.95
N ILE A 85 2.45 9.20 -1.74
CA ILE A 85 1.74 8.08 -1.12
C ILE A 85 0.93 8.66 0.03
N PHE A 86 -0.38 8.50 -0.01
CA PHE A 86 -1.29 8.89 1.04
C PHE A 86 -1.72 7.66 1.83
N TYR A 87 -1.79 7.79 3.15
CA TYR A 87 -2.37 6.78 4.03
C TYR A 87 -3.52 7.41 4.81
N THR A 88 -4.65 6.74 4.82
CA THR A 88 -5.86 7.17 5.54
C THR A 88 -6.27 6.08 6.52
N SER A 89 -6.28 6.42 7.81
CA SER A 89 -6.84 5.54 8.85
C SER A 89 -8.36 5.58 8.85
N GLN A 90 -8.99 4.41 8.92
CA GLN A 90 -10.44 4.28 9.06
C GLN A 90 -10.94 4.68 10.45
N ALA A 91 -10.16 4.45 11.51
CA ALA A 91 -10.63 4.56 12.88
C ALA A 91 -10.37 5.95 13.49
N SER A 92 -9.14 6.46 13.36
CA SER A 92 -8.74 7.74 13.94
C SER A 92 -9.03 8.93 13.03
N GLY A 93 -9.30 8.69 11.73
CA GLY A 93 -9.38 9.74 10.72
C GLY A 93 -8.03 10.40 10.42
N PHE A 94 -6.92 9.83 10.91
CA PHE A 94 -5.58 10.33 10.67
C PHE A 94 -5.18 10.13 9.20
N ILE A 95 -4.61 11.17 8.60
CA ILE A 95 -4.12 11.17 7.22
C ILE A 95 -2.66 11.60 7.23
N VAL A 96 -1.81 10.80 6.61
CA VAL A 96 -0.40 11.15 6.36
C VAL A 96 -0.09 11.03 4.88
N SER A 97 0.89 11.80 4.44
CA SER A 97 1.42 11.69 3.07
C SER A 97 2.94 11.65 3.09
N GLN A 98 3.51 10.80 2.25
CA GLN A 98 4.93 10.74 1.97
C GLN A 98 5.20 11.13 0.51
N THR A 99 6.15 12.03 0.27
CA THR A 99 6.67 12.35 -1.06
C THR A 99 7.68 11.30 -1.51
N TYR A 100 7.65 10.93 -2.79
CA TYR A 100 8.59 9.96 -3.35
C TYR A 100 8.92 10.23 -4.83
N GLY A 101 10.07 9.73 -5.25
CA GLY A 101 10.48 9.71 -6.65
C GLY A 101 10.83 11.09 -7.23
N PRO A 102 11.25 11.12 -8.51
CA PRO A 102 11.62 12.38 -9.17
C PRO A 102 10.44 13.36 -9.30
N GLU A 103 9.22 12.85 -9.44
CA GLU A 103 8.00 13.65 -9.53
C GLU A 103 7.76 14.51 -8.29
N SER A 104 8.28 14.12 -7.13
CA SER A 104 8.08 14.87 -5.91
C SER A 104 9.04 16.05 -5.72
N LYS A 105 10.04 16.20 -6.59
CA LYS A 105 11.09 17.24 -6.43
C LYS A 105 10.52 18.65 -6.45
N ASP A 106 9.53 18.87 -7.31
CA ASP A 106 8.90 20.18 -7.51
C ASP A 106 7.55 20.27 -6.79
N LEU A 107 7.22 19.29 -5.94
CA LEU A 107 5.96 19.34 -5.19
C LEU A 107 6.09 20.34 -4.03
N PRO A 108 5.15 21.29 -3.92
CA PRO A 108 5.12 22.18 -2.77
C PRO A 108 4.80 21.39 -1.50
N PRO A 109 5.17 21.92 -0.32
CA PRO A 109 4.71 21.39 0.95
C PRO A 109 3.17 21.24 0.99
N ALA A 110 2.68 20.23 1.70
CA ALA A 110 1.25 19.93 1.74
C ALA A 110 0.39 21.05 2.35
N TRP A 111 0.99 21.95 3.14
CA TRP A 111 0.33 23.07 3.82
C TRP A 111 0.41 24.39 3.04
N GLU A 112 1.05 24.39 1.86
CA GLU A 112 1.12 25.60 1.04
C GLU A 112 -0.22 25.79 0.30
N VAL A 113 -0.91 26.89 0.60
CA VAL A 113 -2.17 27.26 -0.02
C VAL A 113 -1.87 27.75 -1.44
N ARG A 114 -2.51 27.14 -2.44
CA ARG A 114 -2.44 27.62 -3.82
C ARG A 114 -3.55 28.64 -4.03
N GLU A 115 -3.18 29.87 -4.39
CA GLU A 115 -4.11 30.90 -4.89
C GLU A 115 -4.65 30.56 -6.28
#